data_AF-A0A815ZIN8-F1
#
_entry.id   AF-A0A815ZIN8-F1
#
_cell.length_a   1.000
_cell.length_b   1.000
_cell.length_c   1.000
_cell.angle_alpha   90.00
_cell.angle_beta   90.00
_cell.angle_gamma   90.00
#
_symmetry.space_group_name_H-M   'P 1'
#
loop_
_entity.id
_entity.type
_entity.pdbx_description
1 polymer ?
#
loop_
_entity_poly.entity_id
_entity_poly.type
_entity_poly.pdbx_seq_one_letter_code
_entity_poly.pdbx_strand_id
1 'polypeptide(L)'
;MEANNDKVNMIHGETQCTILVCTVDDGVTVAQLVYEDFISNNLNVGFENLSKPNAACSVRRCNVLVPILTARFEQTPICRGALEEARRLQKPIVPVIAIKDWRPEDWLGLMIAGCTFFRIFDKENAYKPLFDNCRMMDLRFSTEVACRPVPSQAEREKVEFKALKEKIEECKGKLQAWPPTRKPRTLNILTDRHPVRVTLDEPNAKLDFTHIHHTITRLDMKAPAPMLDEYGLPKRREVDCMISYQWDNQIFVRKVYEDMSMREIRVWFDIWGAMQGNTNEAMATGVECAKVLLVFLSKAYIDSANCQMEFRYAVKRGKGFVIIRTEPNIQLDQWMIDAIQGFPQYEIYSYSALEALINGVPTIDVIMQAVRKVGHAQPPDVVDDCSAELFELRCLLDDARDAISEESGQSRFKTCTRCGQKFDEYTKGGCKNHRTYYMGGRILEGRWVCCRQQARDSPGCNSCDHTDVPRVFTQDLSYGTWTWVPP
;
A
#
# COMPACT_ATOMS: atom_id res chain seq x y z
N MET A 1 6.46 -38.70 23.31
CA MET A 1 5.89 -37.96 24.46
C MET A 1 4.61 -37.34 23.98
N GLU A 2 3.50 -37.59 24.68
CA GLU A 2 2.18 -37.11 24.27
C GLU A 2 2.04 -35.64 24.66
N ALA A 3 1.57 -34.80 23.74
CA ALA A 3 1.22 -33.42 24.05
C ALA A 3 -0.10 -33.42 24.83
N ASN A 4 -0.04 -33.17 26.14
CA ASN A 4 -1.23 -33.14 26.97
C ASN A 4 -2.12 -31.95 26.56
N ASN A 5 -3.14 -32.24 25.74
CA ASN A 5 -3.94 -31.23 25.07
C ASN A 5 -5.12 -30.81 25.98
N ASP A 6 -4.77 -30.20 27.11
CA ASP A 6 -5.69 -29.70 28.13
C ASP A 6 -6.57 -28.60 27.53
N LYS A 7 -7.70 -29.00 26.93
CA LYS A 7 -8.72 -28.08 26.45
C LYS A 7 -9.26 -27.26 27.61
N VAL A 8 -8.85 -25.99 27.69
CA VAL A 8 -9.39 -25.03 28.65
C VAL A 8 -10.90 -24.91 28.41
N ASN A 9 -11.70 -25.40 29.37
CA ASN A 9 -13.15 -25.31 29.35
C ASN A 9 -13.60 -23.87 29.60
N MET A 10 -13.42 -23.00 28.61
CA MET A 10 -13.76 -21.59 28.65
C MET A 10 -15.28 -21.39 28.74
N ILE A 11 -15.74 -20.74 29.82
CA ILE A 11 -17.14 -20.33 29.96
C ILE A 11 -17.44 -19.26 28.91
N HIS A 12 -18.54 -19.39 28.19
CA HIS A 12 -18.93 -18.43 27.16
C HIS A 12 -19.70 -17.26 27.76
N GLY A 13 -19.24 -16.04 27.46
CA GLY A 13 -19.93 -14.82 27.83
C GLY A 13 -21.15 -14.53 26.95
N GLU A 14 -22.08 -13.75 27.48
CA GLU A 14 -23.33 -13.40 26.81
C GLU A 14 -23.29 -12.04 26.09
N THR A 15 -22.29 -11.21 26.37
CA THR A 15 -22.14 -9.86 25.82
C THR A 15 -22.02 -9.91 24.30
N GLN A 16 -22.85 -9.14 23.58
CA GLN A 16 -22.71 -8.93 22.15
C GLN A 16 -22.13 -7.53 21.91
N CYS A 17 -20.99 -7.46 21.23
CA CYS A 17 -20.26 -6.23 20.94
C CYS A 17 -19.60 -6.35 19.55
N THR A 18 -19.14 -5.25 18.95
CA THR A 18 -18.35 -5.36 17.71
C THR A 18 -16.88 -5.63 18.05
N ILE A 19 -16.36 -4.95 19.08
CA ILE A 19 -14.99 -5.05 19.56
C ILE A 19 -15.00 -5.61 20.97
N LEU A 20 -14.19 -6.63 21.27
CA LEU A 20 -13.97 -7.09 22.64
C LEU A 20 -12.57 -6.71 23.10
N VAL A 21 -12.49 -5.78 24.07
CA VAL A 21 -11.27 -5.51 24.83
C VAL A 21 -11.20 -6.51 25.97
N CYS A 22 -10.15 -7.34 26.02
CA CYS A 22 -9.96 -8.30 27.12
C CYS A 22 -8.58 -8.17 27.78
N THR A 23 -8.53 -8.39 29.08
CA THR A 23 -7.33 -8.15 29.91
C THR A 23 -7.30 -9.06 31.14
N VAL A 24 -6.23 -8.96 31.91
CA VAL A 24 -6.14 -9.39 33.33
C VAL A 24 -5.82 -8.19 34.23
N ASP A 25 -5.82 -8.37 35.56
CA ASP A 25 -5.84 -7.26 36.54
C ASP A 25 -4.69 -6.25 36.38
N ASP A 26 -3.50 -6.70 35.98
CA ASP A 26 -2.32 -5.85 35.78
C ASP A 26 -2.36 -5.05 34.46
N GLY A 27 -3.25 -5.42 33.53
CA GLY A 27 -3.53 -4.67 32.29
C GLY A 27 -4.78 -3.77 32.36
N VAL A 28 -5.56 -3.81 33.46
CA VAL A 28 -6.86 -3.12 33.56
C VAL A 28 -6.78 -1.62 33.28
N THR A 29 -5.74 -0.93 33.75
CA THR A 29 -5.58 0.52 33.53
C THR A 29 -5.45 0.88 32.05
N VAL A 30 -4.70 0.08 31.28
CA VAL A 30 -4.55 0.27 29.82
C VAL A 30 -5.83 -0.15 29.10
N ALA A 31 -6.44 -1.26 29.51
CA ALA A 31 -7.70 -1.75 28.94
C ALA A 31 -8.85 -0.74 29.10
N GLN A 32 -8.97 -0.12 30.27
CA GLN A 32 -9.95 0.93 30.55
C GLN A 32 -9.71 2.16 29.66
N LEU A 33 -8.45 2.56 29.47
CA LEU A 33 -8.08 3.69 28.62
C LEU A 33 -8.48 3.46 27.15
N VAL A 34 -8.25 2.25 26.62
CA VAL A 34 -8.66 1.86 25.26
C VAL A 34 -10.19 1.82 25.13
N TYR A 35 -10.88 1.27 26.13
CA TYR A 35 -12.33 1.19 26.18
C TYR A 35 -13.01 2.58 26.20
N GLU A 36 -12.51 3.50 27.02
CA GLU A 36 -12.98 4.90 27.09
C GLU A 36 -12.78 5.64 25.76
N ASP A 37 -11.60 5.50 25.13
CA ASP A 37 -11.31 6.14 23.85
C ASP A 37 -12.26 5.64 22.75
N PHE A 38 -12.42 4.33 22.62
CA PHE A 38 -13.26 3.73 21.58
C PHE A 38 -14.74 4.10 21.76
N ILE A 39 -15.26 4.12 23.00
CA ILE A 39 -16.63 4.57 23.28
C ILE A 39 -16.80 6.07 22.98
N SER A 40 -15.81 6.91 23.28
CA SER A 40 -15.88 8.35 22.93
C SER A 40 -15.92 8.61 21.42
N ASN A 41 -15.50 7.63 20.61
CA ASN A 41 -15.57 7.63 19.15
C ASN A 41 -16.79 6.83 18.60
N ASN A 42 -17.78 6.52 19.45
CA ASN A 42 -19.03 5.82 19.10
C ASN A 42 -18.87 4.35 18.62
N LEU A 43 -17.78 3.67 19.02
CA LEU A 43 -17.58 2.26 18.69
C LEU A 43 -18.34 1.35 19.67
N ASN A 44 -18.86 0.22 19.18
CA ASN A 44 -19.53 -0.78 20.00
C ASN A 44 -18.49 -1.75 20.63
N VAL A 45 -18.19 -1.53 21.92
CA VAL A 45 -17.11 -2.23 22.65
C VAL A 45 -17.64 -2.97 23.88
N GLY A 46 -17.20 -4.21 24.07
CA GLY A 46 -17.29 -4.93 25.34
C GLY A 46 -15.94 -4.96 26.06
N PHE A 47 -15.96 -5.01 27.39
CA PHE A 47 -14.78 -5.06 28.25
C PHE A 47 -14.85 -6.29 29.17
N GLU A 48 -13.80 -7.13 29.19
CA GLU A 48 -13.74 -8.33 30.02
C GLU A 48 -12.38 -8.49 30.73
N ASN A 49 -12.41 -8.62 32.06
CA ASN A 49 -11.26 -9.02 32.86
C ASN A 49 -11.31 -10.54 33.14
N LEU A 50 -10.35 -11.27 32.59
CA LEU A 50 -10.29 -12.74 32.56
C LEU A 50 -9.46 -13.35 33.71
N SER A 51 -9.11 -12.56 34.73
CA SER A 51 -8.21 -12.96 35.84
C SER A 51 -8.74 -14.05 36.78
N LYS A 52 -10.04 -14.35 36.72
CA LYS A 52 -10.69 -15.37 37.58
C LYS A 52 -10.78 -16.69 36.81
N PRO A 53 -10.47 -17.86 37.42
CA PRO A 53 -10.55 -19.17 36.73
C PRO A 53 -11.92 -19.53 36.13
N ASN A 54 -13.00 -18.87 36.55
CA ASN A 54 -14.35 -19.02 36.01
C ASN A 54 -14.84 -17.74 35.28
N ALA A 55 -13.94 -16.91 34.75
CA ALA A 55 -14.32 -15.76 33.95
C ALA A 55 -14.95 -16.23 32.62
N ALA A 56 -16.16 -15.74 32.34
CA ALA A 56 -16.79 -15.94 31.04
C ALA A 56 -16.13 -15.02 30.00
N CYS A 57 -15.92 -15.51 28.79
CA CYS A 57 -15.39 -14.71 27.69
C CYS A 57 -16.34 -14.68 26.49
N SER A 58 -16.67 -13.49 26.02
CA SER A 58 -17.62 -13.23 24.93
C SER A 58 -16.98 -13.26 23.53
N VAL A 59 -15.74 -13.74 23.39
CA VAL A 59 -14.98 -13.75 22.12
C VAL A 59 -15.74 -14.36 20.93
N ARG A 60 -16.66 -15.30 21.17
CA ARG A 60 -17.55 -15.84 20.11
C ARG A 60 -18.45 -14.76 19.50
N ARG A 61 -18.96 -13.85 20.33
CA ARG A 61 -19.99 -12.82 20.05
C ARG A 61 -19.41 -11.46 19.62
N CYS A 62 -18.08 -11.29 19.57
CA CYS A 62 -17.44 -10.10 19.01
C CYS A 62 -17.02 -10.30 17.54
N ASN A 63 -16.75 -9.21 16.80
CA ASN A 63 -16.14 -9.28 15.47
C ASN A 63 -14.61 -9.25 15.59
N VAL A 64 -14.07 -8.33 16.38
CA VAL A 64 -12.63 -8.10 16.60
C VAL A 64 -12.27 -8.37 18.06
N LEU A 65 -11.09 -8.96 18.30
CA LEU A 65 -10.51 -9.11 19.64
C LEU A 65 -9.35 -8.13 19.82
N VAL A 66 -9.36 -7.38 20.93
CA VAL A 66 -8.32 -6.43 21.33
C VAL A 66 -7.73 -6.90 22.67
N PRO A 67 -6.80 -7.86 22.66
CA PRO A 67 -6.22 -8.40 23.88
C PRO A 67 -5.13 -7.46 24.42
N ILE A 68 -5.27 -7.08 25.69
CA ILE A 68 -4.33 -6.23 26.41
C ILE A 68 -3.33 -7.14 27.13
N LEU A 69 -2.14 -7.26 26.54
CA LEU A 69 -1.12 -8.25 26.86
C LEU A 69 -0.20 -7.78 27.99
N THR A 70 -0.09 -8.64 29.01
CA THR A 70 0.85 -8.55 30.13
C THR A 70 1.51 -9.91 30.36
N ALA A 71 2.58 -9.96 31.17
CA ALA A 71 3.17 -11.23 31.58
C ALA A 71 2.17 -12.14 32.32
N ARG A 72 1.20 -11.57 33.05
CA ARG A 72 0.12 -12.34 33.68
C ARG A 72 -0.94 -12.82 32.69
N PHE A 73 -1.19 -12.07 31.60
CA PHE A 73 -2.07 -12.49 30.51
C PHE A 73 -1.54 -13.77 29.86
N GLU A 74 -0.23 -13.82 29.60
CA GLU A 74 0.48 -14.99 29.04
C GLU A 74 0.41 -16.24 29.94
N GLN A 75 0.34 -16.03 31.26
CA GLN A 75 0.23 -17.09 32.27
C GLN A 75 -1.22 -17.53 32.55
N THR A 76 -2.24 -16.85 32.00
CA THR A 76 -3.65 -17.09 32.32
C THR A 76 -4.32 -18.03 31.30
N PRO A 77 -4.77 -19.25 31.69
CA PRO A 77 -5.29 -20.24 30.72
C PRO A 77 -6.51 -19.77 29.92
N ILE A 78 -7.37 -18.93 30.51
CA ILE A 78 -8.55 -18.38 29.82
C ILE A 78 -8.14 -17.41 28.71
N CYS A 79 -7.11 -16.59 28.93
CA CYS A 79 -6.57 -15.68 27.93
C CYS A 79 -6.01 -16.46 26.71
N ARG A 80 -5.37 -17.60 26.97
CA ARG A 80 -4.96 -18.54 25.92
C ARG A 80 -6.16 -19.13 25.18
N GLY A 81 -7.16 -19.66 25.89
CA GLY A 81 -8.39 -20.20 25.30
C GLY A 81 -9.16 -19.17 24.44
N ALA A 82 -9.20 -17.90 24.87
CA ALA A 82 -9.82 -16.81 24.11
C ALA A 82 -9.07 -16.49 22.81
N LEU A 83 -7.73 -16.48 22.83
CA LEU A 83 -6.91 -16.31 21.63
C LEU A 83 -6.99 -17.51 20.67
N GLU A 84 -6.98 -18.74 21.20
CA GLU A 84 -7.15 -19.96 20.40
C GLU A 84 -8.53 -19.99 19.73
N GLU A 85 -9.59 -19.63 20.46
CA GLU A 85 -10.95 -19.54 19.91
C GLU A 85 -11.11 -18.40 18.89
N ALA A 86 -10.45 -17.25 19.08
CA ALA A 86 -10.44 -16.16 18.10
C ALA A 86 -9.79 -16.61 16.78
N ARG A 87 -8.61 -17.25 16.83
CA ARG A 87 -7.95 -17.78 15.62
C ARG A 87 -8.77 -18.91 14.98
N ARG A 88 -9.39 -19.80 15.76
CA ARG A 88 -10.27 -20.86 15.25
C ARG A 88 -11.51 -20.31 14.53
N LEU A 89 -11.97 -19.12 14.92
CA LEU A 89 -13.09 -18.40 14.28
C LEU A 89 -12.63 -17.35 13.26
N GLN A 90 -11.34 -17.31 12.90
CA GLN A 90 -10.73 -16.35 11.96
C GLN A 90 -11.04 -14.87 12.29
N LYS A 91 -11.25 -14.55 13.57
CA LYS A 91 -11.52 -13.18 14.03
C LYS A 91 -10.22 -12.36 14.00
N PRO A 92 -10.23 -11.12 13.49
CA PRO A 92 -9.09 -10.22 13.61
C PRO A 92 -8.68 -10.00 15.06
N ILE A 93 -7.37 -10.03 15.31
CA ILE A 93 -6.77 -9.81 16.64
C ILE A 93 -5.87 -8.58 16.53
N VAL A 94 -6.14 -7.56 17.37
CA VAL A 94 -5.41 -6.29 17.40
C VAL A 94 -4.76 -6.14 18.80
N PRO A 95 -3.60 -6.80 19.04
CA PRO A 95 -2.99 -6.88 20.36
C PRO A 95 -2.36 -5.57 20.84
N VAL A 96 -2.48 -5.31 22.14
CA VAL A 96 -1.86 -4.15 22.81
C VAL A 96 -0.92 -4.64 23.90
N ILE A 97 0.37 -4.41 23.76
CA ILE A 97 1.37 -4.69 24.79
C ILE A 97 1.32 -3.58 25.85
N ALA A 98 0.89 -3.93 27.06
CA ALA A 98 0.65 -2.99 28.16
C ALA A 98 1.85 -2.81 29.11
N ILE A 99 2.86 -3.70 29.04
CA ILE A 99 4.04 -3.64 29.91
C ILE A 99 5.24 -3.10 29.11
N LYS A 100 5.92 -2.08 29.66
CA LYS A 100 7.13 -1.48 29.08
C LYS A 100 8.29 -2.49 29.11
N ASP A 101 9.10 -2.50 28.05
CA ASP A 101 10.31 -3.31 27.85
C ASP A 101 10.14 -4.84 27.89
N TRP A 102 8.94 -5.35 28.24
CA TRP A 102 8.53 -6.75 28.08
C TRP A 102 8.15 -7.08 26.62
N ARG A 103 8.20 -8.38 26.30
CA ARG A 103 7.77 -8.97 25.02
C ARG A 103 7.08 -10.31 25.32
N PRO A 104 6.02 -10.69 24.59
CA PRO A 104 5.45 -12.03 24.70
C PRO A 104 6.40 -13.06 24.07
N GLU A 105 6.48 -14.24 24.68
CA GLU A 105 7.40 -15.32 24.28
C GLU A 105 6.58 -16.60 23.93
N ASP A 106 7.24 -17.75 23.87
CA ASP A 106 6.64 -19.09 23.64
C ASP A 106 5.34 -19.12 22.81
N TRP A 107 4.21 -19.39 23.48
CA TRP A 107 2.92 -19.59 22.84
C TRP A 107 2.27 -18.26 22.43
N LEU A 108 2.43 -17.18 23.21
CA LEU A 108 1.75 -15.92 22.96
C LEU A 108 2.40 -15.18 21.78
N GLY A 109 3.74 -15.21 21.70
CA GLY A 109 4.50 -14.70 20.56
C GLY A 109 4.10 -15.38 19.25
N LEU A 110 3.96 -16.72 19.25
CA LEU A 110 3.45 -17.48 18.10
C LEU A 110 1.97 -17.15 17.78
N MET A 111 1.15 -16.93 18.81
CA MET A 111 -0.27 -16.61 18.65
C MET A 111 -0.54 -15.21 18.08
N ILE A 112 0.37 -14.24 18.27
CA ILE A 112 0.27 -12.88 17.69
C ILE A 112 1.24 -12.63 16.51
N ALA A 113 1.98 -13.65 16.06
CA ALA A 113 2.88 -13.53 14.91
C ALA A 113 2.07 -13.16 13.63
N GLY A 114 2.39 -12.01 13.03
CA GLY A 114 1.65 -11.43 11.89
C GLY A 114 0.52 -10.45 12.29
N CYS A 115 0.33 -10.16 13.58
CA CYS A 115 -0.56 -9.10 14.04
C CYS A 115 0.20 -7.77 14.20
N THR A 116 -0.41 -6.66 13.77
CA THR A 116 0.06 -5.32 14.15
C THR A 116 -0.20 -5.12 15.64
N PHE A 117 0.86 -5.05 16.45
CA PHE A 117 0.75 -4.84 17.90
C PHE A 117 1.06 -3.40 18.29
N PHE A 118 0.27 -2.86 19.21
CA PHE A 118 0.41 -1.50 19.74
C PHE A 118 1.09 -1.55 21.11
N ARG A 119 1.96 -0.59 21.43
CA ARG A 119 2.62 -0.50 22.75
C ARG A 119 2.04 0.69 23.52
N ILE A 120 1.13 0.44 24.45
CA ILE A 120 0.45 1.49 25.23
C ILE A 120 0.57 1.15 26.70
N PHE A 121 1.37 1.91 27.44
CA PHE A 121 1.68 1.61 28.84
C PHE A 121 0.88 2.45 29.84
N ASP A 122 0.52 3.66 29.45
CA ASP A 122 -0.09 4.69 30.29
C ASP A 122 -0.74 5.80 29.42
N LYS A 123 -1.45 6.75 30.06
CA LYS A 123 -2.16 7.82 29.36
C LYS A 123 -1.25 8.85 28.68
N GLU A 124 -0.05 9.12 29.21
CA GLU A 124 0.91 9.96 28.49
C GLU A 124 1.35 9.21 27.23
N ASN A 125 1.87 7.99 27.37
CA ASN A 125 2.38 7.17 26.26
C ASN A 125 1.34 6.92 25.15
N ALA A 126 0.07 6.74 25.52
CA ALA A 126 -1.07 6.54 24.61
C ALA A 126 -1.31 7.76 23.71
N TYR A 127 -1.37 8.95 24.30
CA TYR A 127 -1.73 10.21 23.62
C TYR A 127 -0.53 11.08 23.23
N LYS A 128 0.68 10.72 23.65
CA LYS A 128 1.94 11.38 23.28
C LYS A 128 2.05 11.46 21.75
N PRO A 129 2.17 12.68 21.18
CA PRO A 129 2.25 12.85 19.74
C PRO A 129 3.33 11.96 19.11
N LEU A 130 2.87 11.04 18.28
CA LEU A 130 3.68 10.16 17.45
C LEU A 130 3.52 10.65 16.01
N PHE A 131 4.23 11.75 15.72
CA PHE A 131 4.26 12.45 14.43
C PHE A 131 2.91 13.06 14.01
N ASP A 132 2.04 12.28 13.37
CA ASP A 132 0.69 12.68 12.91
C ASP A 132 -0.31 12.64 14.05
N ASN A 133 -0.16 11.60 14.87
CA ASN A 133 -1.24 10.96 15.58
C ASN A 133 -0.81 10.67 17.01
N CYS A 134 -1.50 9.75 17.66
CA CYS A 134 -0.96 9.07 18.83
C CYS A 134 -1.33 7.59 18.78
N ARG A 135 -0.64 6.78 19.59
CA ARG A 135 -0.77 5.32 19.59
C ARG A 135 -2.20 4.85 19.81
N MET A 136 -2.98 5.62 20.57
CA MET A 136 -4.40 5.34 20.78
C MET A 136 -5.22 5.49 19.49
N MET A 137 -4.97 6.54 18.71
CA MET A 137 -5.68 6.75 17.44
C MET A 137 -5.20 5.79 16.34
N ASP A 138 -3.92 5.41 16.34
CA ASP A 138 -3.40 4.36 15.44
C ASP A 138 -4.06 3.00 15.75
N LEU A 139 -4.16 2.64 17.03
CA LEU A 139 -4.86 1.46 17.54
C LEU A 139 -6.35 1.49 17.18
N ARG A 140 -7.02 2.63 17.41
CA ARG A 140 -8.45 2.80 17.12
C ARG A 140 -8.72 2.65 15.63
N PHE A 141 -7.96 3.33 14.78
CA PHE A 141 -8.08 3.21 13.32
C PHE A 141 -7.84 1.77 12.84
N SER A 142 -6.79 1.10 13.35
CA SER A 142 -6.51 -0.31 13.03
C SER A 142 -7.68 -1.22 13.44
N THR A 143 -8.31 -0.94 14.58
CA THR A 143 -9.49 -1.66 15.06
C THR A 143 -10.74 -1.38 14.21
N GLU A 144 -11.02 -0.11 13.88
CA GLU A 144 -12.12 0.31 12.98
C GLU A 144 -12.01 -0.34 11.59
N VAL A 145 -10.78 -0.52 11.11
CA VAL A 145 -10.50 -1.23 9.85
C VAL A 145 -10.67 -2.74 10.02
N ALA A 146 -10.20 -3.32 11.12
CA ALA A 146 -10.42 -4.74 11.44
C ALA A 146 -11.91 -5.10 11.65
N CYS A 147 -12.75 -4.14 12.03
CA CYS A 147 -14.21 -4.31 12.11
C CYS A 147 -14.90 -4.43 10.74
N ARG A 148 -14.23 -4.08 9.64
CA ARG A 148 -14.79 -4.18 8.29
C ARG A 148 -14.76 -5.64 7.83
N PRO A 149 -15.83 -6.17 7.22
CA PRO A 149 -15.82 -7.52 6.69
C PRO A 149 -14.77 -7.62 5.58
N VAL A 150 -13.77 -8.49 5.76
CA VAL A 150 -12.85 -8.89 4.69
C VAL A 150 -13.56 -9.98 3.88
N PRO A 151 -14.00 -9.72 2.63
CA PRO A 151 -14.70 -10.73 1.85
C PRO A 151 -13.75 -11.87 1.50
N SER A 152 -14.27 -13.10 1.54
CA SER A 152 -13.56 -14.29 1.07
C SER A 152 -13.28 -14.21 -0.43
N GLN A 153 -12.34 -15.02 -0.93
CA GLN A 153 -12.03 -15.08 -2.37
C GLN A 153 -13.30 -15.33 -3.22
N ALA A 154 -14.15 -16.28 -2.81
CA ALA A 154 -15.39 -16.58 -3.52
C ALA A 154 -16.46 -15.46 -3.44
N GLU A 155 -16.34 -14.50 -2.51
CA GLU A 155 -17.19 -13.30 -2.48
C GLU A 155 -16.60 -12.19 -3.36
N ARG A 156 -15.28 -11.99 -3.30
CA ARG A 156 -14.53 -11.09 -4.19
C ARG A 156 -14.78 -11.43 -5.66
N GLU A 157 -14.63 -12.71 -6.03
CA GLU A 157 -14.91 -13.23 -7.38
C GLU A 157 -16.36 -12.97 -7.81
N LYS A 158 -17.35 -13.21 -6.94
CA LYS A 158 -18.78 -12.96 -7.26
C LYS A 158 -19.06 -11.47 -7.53
N VAL A 159 -18.46 -10.59 -6.73
CA VAL A 159 -18.68 -9.15 -6.89
C VAL A 159 -17.96 -8.62 -8.13
N GLU A 160 -16.73 -9.07 -8.41
CA GLU A 160 -16.06 -8.75 -9.67
C GLU A 160 -16.82 -9.30 -10.89
N PHE A 161 -17.27 -10.55 -10.85
CA PHE A 161 -18.07 -11.18 -11.90
C PHE A 161 -19.37 -10.41 -12.19
N LYS A 162 -20.02 -9.86 -11.15
CA LYS A 162 -21.15 -8.93 -11.30
C LYS A 162 -20.71 -7.62 -11.98
N ALA A 163 -19.68 -6.96 -11.46
CA ALA A 163 -19.20 -5.67 -11.97
C ALA A 163 -18.63 -5.76 -13.40
N LEU A 164 -18.13 -6.92 -13.83
CA LEU A 164 -17.76 -7.21 -15.22
C LEU A 164 -19.00 -7.34 -16.11
N LYS A 165 -20.04 -8.08 -15.67
CA LYS A 165 -21.30 -8.22 -16.41
C LYS A 165 -22.02 -6.89 -16.63
N GLU A 166 -22.03 -6.02 -15.64
CA GLU A 166 -22.65 -4.68 -15.76
C GLU A 166 -21.93 -3.83 -16.83
N LYS A 167 -20.59 -3.84 -16.86
CA LYS A 167 -19.78 -3.18 -17.91
C LYS A 167 -19.96 -3.82 -19.29
N ILE A 168 -20.13 -5.14 -19.35
CA ILE A 168 -20.37 -5.89 -20.60
C ILE A 168 -21.70 -5.47 -21.22
N GLU A 169 -22.77 -5.40 -20.44
CA GLU A 169 -24.10 -5.01 -20.94
C GLU A 169 -24.11 -3.52 -21.36
N GLU A 170 -23.36 -2.66 -20.65
CA GLU A 170 -23.11 -1.26 -21.06
C GLU A 170 -22.37 -1.14 -22.40
N CYS A 171 -21.42 -2.04 -22.69
CA CYS A 171 -20.69 -2.08 -23.96
C CYS A 171 -21.54 -2.65 -25.10
N LYS A 172 -22.28 -3.73 -24.83
CA LYS A 172 -23.22 -4.37 -25.76
C LYS A 172 -24.30 -3.41 -26.25
N GLY A 173 -24.78 -2.50 -25.40
CA GLY A 173 -25.71 -1.43 -25.80
C GLY A 173 -25.14 -0.35 -26.74
N LYS A 174 -23.85 -0.41 -27.08
CA LYS A 174 -23.13 0.53 -27.95
C LYS A 174 -22.57 -0.10 -29.23
N LEU A 175 -22.83 -1.39 -29.45
CA LEU A 175 -22.34 -2.18 -30.58
C LEU A 175 -23.47 -2.50 -31.57
N GLN A 176 -23.13 -2.55 -32.85
CA GLN A 176 -24.02 -3.04 -33.91
C GLN A 176 -24.04 -4.58 -33.97
N ALA A 177 -22.96 -5.24 -33.57
CA ALA A 177 -22.85 -6.71 -33.54
C ALA A 177 -22.46 -7.26 -32.15
N TRP A 178 -23.07 -8.38 -31.76
CA TRP A 178 -22.76 -9.08 -30.51
C TRP A 178 -22.81 -10.61 -30.69
N PRO A 179 -21.84 -11.39 -30.15
CA PRO A 179 -20.63 -10.94 -29.46
C PRO A 179 -19.59 -10.32 -30.43
N PRO A 180 -18.65 -9.52 -29.93
CA PRO A 180 -17.51 -9.02 -30.70
C PRO A 180 -16.57 -10.13 -31.16
N THR A 181 -15.76 -9.86 -32.18
CA THR A 181 -14.74 -10.80 -32.70
C THR A 181 -13.69 -11.11 -31.65
N ARG A 182 -13.65 -12.34 -31.14
CA ARG A 182 -12.71 -12.78 -30.10
C ARG A 182 -11.26 -12.67 -30.55
N LYS A 183 -10.48 -11.80 -29.91
CA LYS A 183 -9.03 -11.67 -30.13
C LYS A 183 -8.26 -12.69 -29.28
N PRO A 184 -7.11 -13.22 -29.76
CA PRO A 184 -6.32 -14.21 -29.03
C PRO A 184 -5.66 -13.59 -27.80
N ARG A 185 -6.22 -13.88 -26.61
CA ARG A 185 -5.64 -13.58 -25.30
C ARG A 185 -5.32 -14.88 -24.58
N THR A 186 -4.14 -14.95 -23.95
CA THR A 186 -3.66 -16.14 -23.22
C THR A 186 -3.85 -15.93 -21.72
N LEU A 187 -4.40 -16.94 -21.03
CA LEU A 187 -4.38 -16.97 -19.57
C LEU A 187 -2.95 -17.28 -19.09
N ASN A 188 -2.17 -16.23 -18.85
CA ASN A 188 -0.80 -16.34 -18.35
C ASN A 188 -0.81 -16.66 -16.84
N ILE A 189 -1.04 -17.93 -16.50
CA ILE A 189 -0.86 -18.46 -15.14
C ILE A 189 0.60 -18.24 -14.70
N LEU A 190 0.82 -17.86 -13.43
CA LEU A 190 2.16 -17.61 -12.88
C LEU A 190 3.10 -18.83 -13.00
N THR A 191 3.96 -18.81 -14.03
CA THR A 191 5.23 -19.57 -14.02
C THR A 191 6.42 -18.61 -14.02
N ASP A 192 6.54 -17.73 -15.03
CA ASP A 192 7.76 -16.95 -15.28
C ASP A 192 7.48 -15.45 -15.46
N ARG A 193 7.08 -14.77 -14.38
CA ARG A 193 6.88 -13.31 -14.38
C ARG A 193 8.17 -12.58 -13.99
N HIS A 194 9.09 -12.42 -14.95
CA HIS A 194 10.30 -11.63 -14.75
C HIS A 194 10.01 -10.11 -14.79
N PRO A 195 10.54 -9.31 -13.85
CA PRO A 195 10.37 -7.86 -13.86
C PRO A 195 11.22 -7.20 -14.95
N VAL A 196 10.72 -6.11 -15.50
CA VAL A 196 11.37 -5.38 -16.60
C VAL A 196 12.47 -4.48 -16.05
N ARG A 197 13.71 -4.75 -16.43
CA ARG A 197 14.88 -3.90 -16.13
C ARG A 197 14.91 -2.71 -17.08
N VAL A 198 15.31 -1.54 -16.59
CA VAL A 198 15.42 -0.30 -17.38
C VAL A 198 16.74 0.41 -17.10
N THR A 199 17.37 0.89 -18.16
CA THR A 199 18.45 1.88 -18.06
C THR A 199 17.86 3.22 -17.64
N LEU A 200 18.48 3.90 -16.68
CA LEU A 200 18.14 5.28 -16.32
C LEU A 200 18.98 6.25 -17.16
N ASP A 201 18.53 7.50 -17.26
CA ASP A 201 19.33 8.56 -17.89
C ASP A 201 20.27 9.15 -16.84
N GLU A 202 21.50 9.44 -17.23
CA GLU A 202 22.44 10.18 -16.38
C GLU A 202 21.88 11.58 -16.04
N PRO A 203 22.02 12.08 -14.79
CA PRO A 203 21.50 13.39 -14.44
C PRO A 203 22.21 14.51 -15.20
N ASN A 204 21.42 15.43 -15.74
CA ASN A 204 21.86 16.40 -16.72
C ASN A 204 22.43 17.66 -16.06
N ALA A 205 23.77 17.71 -15.94
CA ALA A 205 24.54 18.81 -15.37
C ALA A 205 24.37 20.19 -16.03
N LYS A 206 23.59 20.31 -17.11
CA LYS A 206 23.20 21.60 -17.72
C LYS A 206 21.92 22.20 -17.11
N LEU A 207 21.35 21.56 -16.08
CA LEU A 207 20.09 21.96 -15.46
C LEU A 207 20.32 22.51 -14.04
N ASP A 208 20.30 23.83 -13.86
CA ASP A 208 20.33 24.45 -12.52
C ASP A 208 19.11 24.01 -11.68
N PHE A 209 19.29 23.26 -10.59
CA PHE A 209 18.21 22.84 -9.69
C PHE A 209 18.11 23.74 -8.45
N THR A 210 17.05 24.55 -8.38
CA THR A 210 16.64 25.18 -7.11
C THR A 210 16.00 24.11 -6.21
N HIS A 211 16.76 23.60 -5.23
CA HIS A 211 16.14 22.88 -4.12
C HIS A 211 15.24 23.86 -3.34
N ILE A 212 13.99 23.48 -3.11
CA ILE A 212 13.04 24.28 -2.32
C ILE A 212 12.85 23.51 -1.01
N HIS A 213 13.55 23.94 0.03
CA HIS A 213 13.31 23.41 1.37
C HIS A 213 11.89 23.78 1.78
N HIS A 214 11.08 22.76 2.05
CA HIS A 214 9.67 22.91 2.37
C HIS A 214 9.40 22.16 3.67
N THR A 215 8.83 22.85 4.64
CA THR A 215 8.32 22.22 5.87
C THR A 215 6.85 21.91 5.63
N ILE A 216 6.50 20.63 5.45
CA ILE A 216 5.09 20.29 5.24
C ILE A 216 4.33 20.41 6.56
N THR A 217 3.41 21.36 6.63
CA THR A 217 2.42 21.44 7.70
C THR A 217 1.41 20.32 7.53
N ARG A 218 1.21 19.53 8.60
CA ARG A 218 0.57 18.22 8.47
C ARG A 218 -0.93 18.25 8.15
N LEU A 219 -1.56 19.41 8.27
CA LEU A 219 -2.96 19.64 7.91
C LEU A 219 -3.20 19.52 6.38
N ASP A 220 -2.14 19.66 5.58
CA ASP A 220 -2.21 19.68 4.11
C ASP A 220 -1.99 18.29 3.48
N MET A 221 -1.51 17.30 4.25
CA MET A 221 -1.19 15.96 3.74
C MET A 221 -2.40 15.04 3.79
N LYS A 222 -2.96 14.74 2.60
CA LYS A 222 -4.03 13.76 2.46
C LYS A 222 -3.49 12.35 2.75
N ALA A 223 -4.16 11.62 3.65
CA ALA A 223 -3.90 10.20 3.88
C ALA A 223 -4.05 9.40 2.56
N PRO A 224 -3.28 8.32 2.36
CA PRO A 224 -3.40 7.47 1.19
C PRO A 224 -4.82 6.90 1.08
N ALA A 225 -5.35 6.83 -0.15
CA ALA A 225 -6.64 6.21 -0.39
C ALA A 225 -6.60 4.72 0.05
N PRO A 226 -7.72 4.12 0.50
CA PRO A 226 -7.75 2.70 0.82
C PRO A 226 -7.27 1.84 -0.35
N MET A 227 -6.32 0.93 -0.11
CA MET A 227 -5.79 0.03 -1.14
C MET A 227 -6.80 -1.02 -1.62
N LEU A 228 -7.86 -1.25 -0.84
CA LEU A 228 -9.02 -2.02 -1.27
C LEU A 228 -10.13 -1.10 -1.77
N ASP A 229 -10.92 -1.55 -2.73
CA ASP A 229 -12.17 -0.89 -3.13
C ASP A 229 -13.34 -1.18 -2.17
N GLU A 230 -14.52 -0.70 -2.52
CA GLU A 230 -15.78 -0.94 -1.78
C GLU A 230 -16.17 -2.43 -1.70
N TYR A 231 -15.48 -3.31 -2.44
CA TYR A 231 -15.72 -4.75 -2.53
C TYR A 231 -14.56 -5.60 -1.98
N GLY A 232 -13.57 -4.97 -1.34
CA GLY A 232 -12.42 -5.67 -0.77
C GLY A 232 -11.39 -6.18 -1.80
N LEU A 233 -11.41 -5.66 -3.03
CA LEU A 233 -10.47 -6.01 -4.09
C LEU A 233 -9.26 -5.05 -4.10
N PRO A 234 -8.01 -5.53 -4.26
CA PRO A 234 -6.84 -4.67 -4.40
C PRO A 234 -6.90 -3.74 -5.61
N LYS A 235 -6.77 -2.43 -5.38
CA LYS A 235 -6.69 -1.38 -6.39
C LYS A 235 -5.32 -1.34 -7.09
N ARG A 236 -5.09 -2.37 -7.89
CA ARG A 236 -3.82 -2.62 -8.60
C ARG A 236 -3.33 -1.40 -9.37
N ARG A 237 -2.05 -1.02 -9.13
CA ARG A 237 -1.32 0.10 -9.76
C ARG A 237 -1.82 1.51 -9.41
N GLU A 238 -2.69 1.67 -8.40
CA GLU A 238 -3.07 3.00 -7.88
C GLU A 238 -1.96 3.71 -7.10
N VAL A 239 -0.97 3.00 -6.54
CA VAL A 239 0.26 3.65 -6.03
C VAL A 239 1.42 3.44 -7.00
N ASP A 240 2.24 4.48 -7.14
CA ASP A 240 3.41 4.47 -8.01
C ASP A 240 4.56 3.67 -7.36
N CYS A 241 4.71 3.74 -6.04
CA CYS A 241 5.53 2.79 -5.28
C CYS A 241 4.94 2.44 -3.90
N MET A 242 5.38 1.30 -3.38
CA MET A 242 5.29 0.94 -1.97
C MET A 242 6.67 1.14 -1.35
N ILE A 243 6.72 1.74 -0.16
CA ILE A 243 7.96 1.77 0.63
C ILE A 243 8.06 0.50 1.47
N SER A 244 9.21 -0.16 1.38
CA SER A 244 9.59 -1.33 2.18
C SER A 244 10.84 -0.97 2.99
N TYR A 245 10.79 -1.12 4.32
CA TYR A 245 11.84 -0.68 5.23
C TYR A 245 11.75 -1.43 6.56
N GLN A 246 12.75 -1.28 7.43
CA GLN A 246 12.70 -1.78 8.81
C GLN A 246 12.24 -0.67 9.76
N TRP A 247 11.36 -1.02 10.69
CA TRP A 247 10.55 -0.08 11.48
C TRP A 247 11.33 1.01 12.24
N ASP A 248 12.55 0.72 12.74
CA ASP A 248 13.34 1.71 13.49
C ASP A 248 13.89 2.82 12.58
N ASN A 249 13.93 2.60 11.25
CA ASN A 249 14.31 3.60 10.25
C ASN A 249 13.16 4.59 9.89
N GLN A 250 12.00 4.47 10.56
CA GLN A 250 10.79 5.28 10.36
C GLN A 250 11.03 6.80 10.23
N ILE A 251 11.99 7.36 10.97
CA ILE A 251 12.25 8.81 10.97
C ILE A 251 12.85 9.29 9.65
N PHE A 252 13.79 8.55 9.07
CA PHE A 252 14.41 8.88 7.79
C PHE A 252 13.44 8.65 6.65
N VAL A 253 12.80 7.47 6.64
CA VAL A 253 11.87 7.04 5.59
C VAL A 253 10.68 7.99 5.45
N ARG A 254 10.13 8.48 6.58
CA ARG A 254 9.06 9.49 6.59
C ARG A 254 9.43 10.76 5.81
N LYS A 255 10.65 11.28 5.98
CA LYS A 255 11.07 12.49 5.24
C LYS A 255 11.13 12.24 3.73
N VAL A 256 11.54 11.04 3.31
CA VAL A 256 11.49 10.64 1.89
C VAL A 256 10.04 10.55 1.38
N TYR A 257 9.12 10.04 2.19
CA TYR A 257 7.68 10.04 1.88
C TYR A 257 7.09 11.46 1.78
N GLU A 258 7.50 12.37 2.66
CA GLU A 258 7.15 13.80 2.63
C GLU A 258 7.66 14.45 1.33
N ASP A 259 8.94 14.30 0.99
CA ASP A 259 9.54 14.71 -0.29
C ASP A 259 8.81 14.11 -1.51
N MET A 260 8.46 12.81 -1.47
CA MET A 260 7.75 12.10 -2.54
C MET A 260 6.36 12.68 -2.80
N SER A 261 5.63 12.96 -1.73
CA SER A 261 4.29 13.54 -1.78
C SER A 261 4.31 14.91 -2.47
N MET A 262 5.28 15.76 -2.11
CA MET A 262 5.49 17.10 -2.69
C MET A 262 5.99 17.08 -4.14
N ARG A 263 6.34 15.89 -4.68
CA ARG A 263 6.74 15.68 -6.08
C ARG A 263 5.65 15.01 -6.92
N GLU A 264 4.44 14.84 -6.38
CA GLU A 264 3.32 14.07 -6.96
C GLU A 264 3.68 12.60 -7.26
N ILE A 265 4.25 11.90 -6.28
CA ILE A 265 4.35 10.43 -6.30
C ILE A 265 3.33 9.85 -5.33
N ARG A 266 2.50 8.92 -5.82
CA ARG A 266 1.52 8.22 -4.98
C ARG A 266 2.24 7.08 -4.28
N VAL A 267 2.39 7.15 -2.96
CA VAL A 267 3.18 6.20 -2.17
C VAL A 267 2.27 5.44 -1.21
N TRP A 268 2.40 4.12 -1.15
CA TRP A 268 1.90 3.34 -0.01
C TRP A 268 2.96 3.31 1.09
N PHE A 269 2.54 3.66 2.31
CA PHE A 269 3.36 3.71 3.50
C PHE A 269 2.54 3.19 4.68
N ASP A 270 3.10 2.22 5.39
CA ASP A 270 2.47 1.40 6.42
C ASP A 270 1.93 2.20 7.61
N ILE A 271 2.70 3.19 8.09
CA ILE A 271 2.39 4.02 9.27
C ILE A 271 1.12 4.86 9.07
N TRP A 272 0.68 5.09 7.83
CA TRP A 272 -0.35 6.08 7.48
C TRP A 272 -1.74 5.47 7.26
N GLY A 273 -2.15 4.55 8.14
CA GLY A 273 -3.51 3.99 8.13
C GLY A 273 -3.83 3.11 6.92
N ALA A 274 -2.81 2.57 6.25
CA ALA A 274 -2.99 1.71 5.09
C ALA A 274 -2.84 0.20 5.41
N MET A 275 -2.44 -0.15 6.63
CA MET A 275 -2.42 -1.54 7.10
C MET A 275 -3.81 -2.01 7.55
N GLN A 276 -4.40 -2.93 6.79
CA GLN A 276 -5.72 -3.50 7.06
C GLN A 276 -5.60 -4.98 7.47
N GLY A 277 -6.09 -5.32 8.67
CA GLY A 277 -6.09 -6.70 9.17
C GLY A 277 -4.70 -7.24 9.53
N ASN A 278 -4.43 -8.48 9.10
CA ASN A 278 -3.16 -9.18 9.25
C ASN A 278 -2.03 -8.41 8.54
N THR A 279 -0.85 -8.25 9.16
CA THR A 279 0.28 -7.53 8.54
C THR A 279 0.61 -8.10 7.17
N ASN A 280 0.53 -9.42 7.03
CA ASN A 280 0.94 -10.12 5.81
C ASN A 280 -0.06 -9.91 4.67
N GLU A 281 -1.35 -9.74 4.97
CA GLU A 281 -2.40 -9.44 3.99
C GLU A 281 -2.36 -7.97 3.58
N ALA A 282 -2.09 -7.06 4.53
CA ALA A 282 -1.85 -5.66 4.27
C ALA A 282 -0.61 -5.43 3.38
N MET A 283 0.52 -6.04 3.74
CA MET A 283 1.78 -5.97 2.97
C MET A 283 1.61 -6.60 1.58
N ALA A 284 0.95 -7.77 1.47
CA ALA A 284 0.64 -8.37 0.17
C ALA A 284 -0.23 -7.43 -0.69
N THR A 285 -1.28 -6.83 -0.11
CA THR A 285 -2.13 -5.84 -0.79
C THR A 285 -1.33 -4.62 -1.25
N GLY A 286 -0.45 -4.08 -0.40
CA GLY A 286 0.46 -2.98 -0.77
C GLY A 286 1.36 -3.35 -1.96
N VAL A 287 1.95 -4.55 -1.93
CA VAL A 287 2.79 -5.07 -3.02
C VAL A 287 1.98 -5.26 -4.30
N GLU A 288 0.75 -5.76 -4.25
CA GLU A 288 -0.11 -5.87 -5.42
C GLU A 288 -0.50 -4.49 -5.99
N CYS A 289 -0.83 -3.53 -5.13
CA CYS A 289 -1.22 -2.18 -5.52
C CYS A 289 -0.06 -1.30 -6.05
N ALA A 290 1.20 -1.63 -5.72
CA ALA A 290 2.38 -0.89 -6.15
C ALA A 290 2.97 -1.35 -7.48
N LYS A 291 3.44 -0.39 -8.29
CA LYS A 291 4.17 -0.67 -9.55
C LYS A 291 5.62 -1.07 -9.32
N VAL A 292 6.25 -0.56 -8.25
CA VAL A 292 7.65 -0.79 -7.86
C VAL A 292 7.75 -0.77 -6.33
N LEU A 293 8.69 -1.50 -5.74
CA LEU A 293 9.05 -1.34 -4.34
C LEU A 293 10.26 -0.42 -4.20
N LEU A 294 10.18 0.57 -3.31
CA LEU A 294 11.33 1.33 -2.83
C LEU A 294 11.82 0.68 -1.54
N VAL A 295 12.95 -0.02 -1.59
CA VAL A 295 13.48 -0.83 -0.47
C VAL A 295 14.60 -0.07 0.25
N PHE A 296 14.37 0.30 1.51
CA PHE A 296 15.38 0.84 2.42
C PHE A 296 16.12 -0.32 3.09
N LEU A 297 17.20 -0.73 2.45
CA LEU A 297 17.99 -1.90 2.77
C LEU A 297 19.02 -1.58 3.86
N SER A 298 18.89 -2.27 4.99
CA SER A 298 19.78 -2.25 6.15
C SER A 298 20.05 -3.68 6.62
N LYS A 299 21.03 -3.88 7.51
CA LYS A 299 21.21 -5.17 8.19
C LYS A 299 19.95 -5.58 8.97
N ALA A 300 19.32 -4.64 9.68
CA ALA A 300 18.09 -4.91 10.42
C ALA A 300 16.91 -5.30 9.51
N TYR A 301 16.86 -4.80 8.26
CA TYR A 301 15.88 -5.22 7.26
C TYR A 301 16.09 -6.68 6.84
N ILE A 302 17.35 -7.08 6.61
CA ILE A 302 17.70 -8.45 6.22
C ILE A 302 17.43 -9.44 7.35
N ASP A 303 17.79 -9.07 8.58
CA ASP A 303 17.58 -9.90 9.77
C ASP A 303 16.07 -9.99 10.17
N SER A 304 15.20 -9.17 9.57
CA SER A 304 13.75 -9.11 9.86
C SER A 304 12.94 -10.10 9.02
N ALA A 305 12.33 -11.09 9.68
CA ALA A 305 11.49 -12.09 9.02
C ALA A 305 10.30 -11.49 8.24
N ASN A 306 9.67 -10.42 8.75
CA ASN A 306 8.56 -9.76 8.06
C ASN A 306 9.03 -9.09 6.75
N CYS A 307 10.17 -8.39 6.79
CA CYS A 307 10.79 -7.77 5.63
C CYS A 307 11.23 -8.82 4.59
N GLN A 308 11.79 -9.95 5.03
CA GLN A 308 12.09 -11.08 4.14
C GLN A 308 10.84 -11.67 3.48
N MET A 309 9.73 -11.85 4.21
CA MET A 309 8.47 -12.37 3.65
C MET A 309 7.90 -11.43 2.59
N GLU A 310 7.85 -10.13 2.89
CA GLU A 310 7.38 -9.09 1.96
C GLU A 310 8.25 -9.02 0.70
N PHE A 311 9.57 -8.98 0.85
CA PHE A 311 10.50 -8.94 -0.27
C PHE A 311 10.41 -10.20 -1.14
N ARG A 312 10.36 -11.40 -0.54
CA ARG A 312 10.15 -12.67 -1.26
C ARG A 312 8.80 -12.72 -1.98
N TYR A 313 7.74 -12.16 -1.39
CA TYR A 313 6.45 -12.04 -2.05
C TYR A 313 6.54 -11.10 -3.26
N ALA A 314 7.18 -9.93 -3.13
CA ALA A 314 7.38 -9.00 -4.25
C ALA A 314 8.21 -9.61 -5.40
N VAL A 315 9.26 -10.38 -5.09
CA VAL A 315 10.02 -11.16 -6.07
C VAL A 315 9.10 -12.19 -6.76
N LYS A 316 8.29 -12.96 -6.01
CA LYS A 316 7.32 -13.92 -6.56
C LYS A 316 6.26 -13.25 -7.44
N ARG A 317 5.79 -12.04 -7.09
CA ARG A 317 4.85 -11.27 -7.93
C ARG A 317 5.53 -10.64 -9.17
N GLY A 318 6.85 -10.78 -9.35
CA GLY A 318 7.56 -10.20 -10.50
C GLY A 318 7.60 -8.67 -10.48
N LYS A 319 7.72 -8.06 -9.30
CA LYS A 319 7.76 -6.60 -9.14
C LYS A 319 9.17 -6.06 -9.40
N GLY A 320 9.24 -4.85 -9.92
CA GLY A 320 10.51 -4.10 -10.02
C GLY A 320 10.91 -3.49 -8.68
N PHE A 321 12.19 -3.15 -8.55
CA PHE A 321 12.77 -2.55 -7.34
C PHE A 321 13.49 -1.23 -7.62
N VAL A 322 13.57 -0.39 -6.59
CA VAL A 322 14.60 0.66 -6.42
C VAL A 322 15.15 0.48 -5.01
N ILE A 323 16.47 0.41 -4.87
CA ILE A 323 17.13 0.10 -3.60
C ILE A 323 17.80 1.35 -3.03
N ILE A 324 17.58 1.65 -1.76
CA ILE A 324 18.34 2.60 -0.97
C ILE A 324 19.09 1.81 0.10
N ARG A 325 20.41 1.72 -0.02
CA ARG A 325 21.29 1.14 1.02
C ARG A 325 21.48 2.20 2.10
N THR A 326 21.00 1.93 3.31
CA THR A 326 21.06 2.89 4.44
C THR A 326 22.22 2.64 5.38
N GLU A 327 23.02 1.60 5.15
CA GLU A 327 24.25 1.27 5.87
C GLU A 327 25.33 0.84 4.87
N PRO A 328 26.62 1.13 5.11
CA PRO A 328 27.71 0.68 4.25
C PRO A 328 28.01 -0.81 4.46
N ASN A 329 28.60 -1.47 3.47
CA ASN A 329 29.09 -2.85 3.54
C ASN A 329 28.03 -3.92 3.90
N ILE A 330 26.75 -3.66 3.63
CA ILE A 330 25.66 -4.63 3.83
C ILE A 330 25.92 -5.90 3.01
N GLN A 331 26.16 -7.02 3.71
CA GLN A 331 26.23 -8.36 3.13
C GLN A 331 24.81 -8.85 2.78
N LEU A 332 24.69 -9.54 1.65
CA LEU A 332 23.44 -10.06 1.12
C LEU A 332 23.61 -11.53 0.70
N ASP A 333 22.61 -12.35 0.95
CA ASP A 333 22.49 -13.66 0.33
C ASP A 333 22.46 -13.53 -1.21
N GLN A 334 23.01 -14.53 -1.90
CA GLN A 334 23.03 -14.56 -3.37
C GLN A 334 21.63 -14.37 -3.99
N TRP A 335 20.59 -15.00 -3.43
CA TRP A 335 19.21 -14.87 -3.94
C TRP A 335 18.67 -13.43 -3.87
N MET A 336 19.11 -12.62 -2.90
CA MET A 336 18.76 -11.20 -2.84
C MET A 336 19.56 -10.40 -3.87
N ILE A 337 20.86 -10.70 -4.03
CA ILE A 337 21.71 -10.07 -5.05
C ILE A 337 21.12 -10.29 -6.45
N ASP A 338 20.75 -11.52 -6.77
CA ASP A 338 20.15 -11.90 -8.06
C ASP A 338 18.81 -11.17 -8.30
N ALA A 339 17.97 -11.07 -7.26
CA ALA A 339 16.68 -10.37 -7.32
C ALA A 339 16.81 -8.87 -7.55
N ILE A 340 17.81 -8.20 -6.94
CA ILE A 340 18.07 -6.75 -7.14
C ILE A 340 19.03 -6.46 -8.30
N GLN A 341 19.55 -7.48 -8.98
CA GLN A 341 20.53 -7.30 -10.06
C GLN A 341 19.89 -6.57 -11.25
N GLY A 342 20.50 -5.47 -11.68
CA GLY A 342 20.00 -4.64 -12.78
C GLY A 342 18.85 -3.69 -12.40
N PHE A 343 18.55 -3.54 -11.10
CA PHE A 343 17.72 -2.45 -10.59
C PHE A 343 18.56 -1.29 -10.06
N PRO A 344 18.04 -0.04 -10.05
CA PRO A 344 18.74 1.11 -9.49
C PRO A 344 19.02 0.94 -8.00
N GLN A 345 20.26 1.20 -7.58
CA GLN A 345 20.69 1.16 -6.18
C GLN A 345 21.41 2.47 -5.82
N TYR A 346 21.12 3.01 -4.64
CA TYR A 346 21.67 4.28 -4.13
C TYR A 346 22.19 4.08 -2.71
N GLU A 347 23.34 4.67 -2.38
CA GLU A 347 23.92 4.61 -1.03
C GLU A 347 23.61 5.91 -0.28
N ILE A 348 22.64 5.85 0.66
CA ILE A 348 22.08 7.02 1.33
C ILE A 348 22.04 6.76 2.83
N TYR A 349 23.14 7.07 3.51
CA TYR A 349 23.35 6.83 4.94
C TYR A 349 22.70 7.89 5.85
N SER A 350 22.13 8.97 5.28
CA SER A 350 21.49 10.06 6.03
C SER A 350 20.52 10.85 5.15
N TYR A 351 19.64 11.64 5.77
CA TYR A 351 18.75 12.54 5.03
C TYR A 351 19.50 13.63 4.24
N SER A 352 20.61 14.18 4.75
CA SER A 352 21.37 15.21 4.04
C SER A 352 22.05 14.69 2.76
N ALA A 353 22.28 13.37 2.63
CA ALA A 353 22.75 12.78 1.37
C ALA A 353 21.70 12.81 0.24
N LEU A 354 20.42 13.04 0.55
CA LEU A 354 19.35 13.25 -0.44
C LEU A 354 19.34 14.66 -1.05
N GLU A 355 19.87 15.64 -0.31
CA GLU A 355 20.05 17.03 -0.75
C GLU A 355 21.32 17.22 -1.59
N ALA A 356 22.28 16.29 -1.50
CA ALA A 356 23.50 16.29 -2.30
C ALA A 356 23.19 16.24 -3.81
N LEU A 357 24.07 16.81 -4.63
CA LEU A 357 23.88 16.92 -6.08
C LEU A 357 24.67 15.83 -6.82
N ILE A 358 23.96 14.93 -7.51
CA ILE A 358 24.53 14.04 -8.53
C ILE A 358 24.45 14.78 -9.85
N ASN A 359 25.59 15.13 -10.45
CA ASN A 359 25.68 15.88 -11.71
C ASN A 359 24.73 17.10 -11.76
N GLY A 360 24.73 17.93 -10.71
CA GLY A 360 23.90 19.14 -10.59
C GLY A 360 22.45 18.91 -10.13
N VAL A 361 22.01 17.67 -9.95
CA VAL A 361 20.62 17.30 -9.62
C VAL A 361 20.52 16.72 -8.21
N PRO A 362 19.59 17.17 -7.35
CA PRO A 362 19.41 16.60 -6.01
C PRO A 362 19.16 15.09 -6.06
N THR A 363 19.86 14.31 -5.26
CA THR A 363 19.77 12.84 -5.22
C THR A 363 18.32 12.35 -5.04
N ILE A 364 17.53 13.06 -4.22
CA ILE A 364 16.08 12.82 -4.08
C ILE A 364 15.34 12.87 -5.43
N ASP A 365 15.62 13.87 -6.27
CA ASP A 365 14.96 14.04 -7.56
C ASP A 365 15.40 12.95 -8.56
N VAL A 366 16.63 12.43 -8.44
CA VAL A 366 17.14 11.28 -9.22
C VAL A 366 16.44 9.97 -8.81
N ILE A 367 16.33 9.69 -7.50
CA ILE A 367 15.60 8.51 -6.97
C ILE A 367 14.13 8.54 -7.41
N MET A 368 13.50 9.72 -7.41
CA MET A 368 12.11 9.90 -7.87
C MET A 368 11.92 9.65 -9.36
N GLN A 369 12.94 9.86 -10.18
CA GLN A 369 12.94 9.47 -11.60
C GLN A 369 13.14 7.96 -11.77
N ALA A 370 13.99 7.33 -10.96
CA ALA A 370 14.16 5.88 -10.94
C ALA A 370 12.85 5.15 -10.61
N VAL A 371 12.20 5.53 -9.50
CA VAL A 371 10.89 5.00 -9.07
C VAL A 371 9.87 5.08 -10.20
N ARG A 372 9.78 6.23 -10.87
CA ARG A 372 8.83 6.41 -11.98
C ARG A 372 9.20 5.61 -13.23
N LYS A 373 10.46 5.59 -13.66
CA LYS A 373 10.88 4.83 -14.86
C LYS A 373 10.72 3.33 -14.67
N VAL A 374 11.20 2.77 -13.55
CA VAL A 374 11.05 1.34 -13.25
C VAL A 374 9.56 0.98 -13.14
N GLY A 375 8.76 1.76 -12.41
CA GLY A 375 7.34 1.48 -12.21
C GLY A 375 6.47 1.57 -13.48
N HIS A 376 6.77 2.47 -14.43
CA HIS A 376 6.02 2.55 -15.70
C HIS A 376 6.45 1.47 -16.71
N ALA A 377 7.62 0.85 -16.54
CA ALA A 377 8.08 -0.26 -17.36
C ALA A 377 7.57 -1.64 -16.91
N GLN A 378 7.12 -1.79 -15.65
CA GLN A 378 6.58 -3.07 -15.18
C GLN A 378 5.23 -3.39 -15.84
N PRO A 379 5.02 -4.63 -16.33
CA PRO A 379 3.75 -5.05 -16.94
C PRO A 379 2.56 -4.94 -15.96
N PRO A 380 1.31 -4.84 -16.46
CA PRO A 380 0.12 -4.84 -15.61
C PRO A 380 0.02 -6.12 -14.78
N ASP A 381 -0.50 -6.00 -13.56
CA ASP A 381 -0.53 -7.09 -12.57
C ASP A 381 -1.68 -8.05 -12.85
N VAL A 382 -1.33 -9.17 -13.48
CA VAL A 382 -2.23 -10.28 -13.82
C VAL A 382 -2.97 -10.75 -12.57
N VAL A 383 -4.28 -10.94 -12.69
CA VAL A 383 -5.12 -11.47 -11.60
C VAL A 383 -5.07 -12.98 -11.71
N ASP A 384 -4.14 -13.58 -10.98
CA ASP A 384 -3.81 -15.00 -11.09
C ASP A 384 -4.80 -15.89 -10.30
N ASP A 385 -5.45 -15.31 -9.29
CA ASP A 385 -6.52 -15.90 -8.49
C ASP A 385 -7.88 -15.76 -9.22
N CYS A 386 -7.90 -16.12 -10.51
CA CYS A 386 -9.01 -15.89 -11.42
C CYS A 386 -9.59 -17.20 -11.95
N SER A 387 -10.89 -17.41 -11.75
CA SER A 387 -11.59 -18.54 -12.39
C SER A 387 -11.57 -18.41 -13.91
N ALA A 388 -11.75 -19.53 -14.62
CA ALA A 388 -11.78 -19.54 -16.09
C ALA A 388 -12.94 -18.67 -16.63
N GLU A 389 -14.11 -18.70 -15.97
CA GLU A 389 -15.27 -17.88 -16.33
C GLU A 389 -15.00 -16.39 -16.15
N LEU A 390 -14.24 -16.01 -15.12
CA LEU A 390 -13.91 -14.61 -14.82
C LEU A 390 -12.84 -14.08 -15.80
N PHE A 391 -11.92 -14.93 -16.26
CA PHE A 391 -10.99 -14.61 -17.37
C PHE A 391 -11.74 -14.42 -18.69
N GLU A 392 -12.69 -15.29 -19.01
CA GLU A 392 -13.51 -15.20 -20.22
C GLU A 392 -14.39 -13.95 -20.24
N LEU A 393 -14.97 -13.55 -19.09
CA LEU A 393 -15.71 -12.29 -19.00
C LEU A 393 -14.82 -11.06 -19.24
N ARG A 394 -13.58 -11.05 -18.74
CA ARG A 394 -12.62 -9.96 -19.06
C ARG A 394 -12.37 -9.92 -20.56
N CYS A 395 -11.92 -11.03 -21.16
CA CYS A 395 -11.68 -11.12 -22.60
C CYS A 395 -12.86 -10.62 -23.44
N LEU A 396 -14.10 -10.96 -23.06
CA LEU A 396 -15.32 -10.51 -23.74
C LEU A 396 -15.62 -9.02 -23.57
N LEU A 397 -15.40 -8.45 -22.37
CA LEU A 397 -15.47 -7.00 -22.14
C LEU A 397 -14.43 -6.24 -22.98
N ASP A 398 -13.26 -6.83 -23.11
CA ASP A 398 -12.10 -6.24 -23.77
C ASP A 398 -12.23 -6.30 -25.30
N ASP A 399 -12.74 -7.41 -25.86
CA ASP A 399 -13.16 -7.48 -27.26
C ASP A 399 -14.32 -6.51 -27.56
N ALA A 400 -15.22 -6.27 -26.61
CA ALA A 400 -16.33 -5.33 -26.79
C ALA A 400 -15.85 -3.88 -26.85
N ARG A 401 -14.90 -3.51 -25.99
CA ARG A 401 -14.25 -2.18 -26.00
C ARG A 401 -13.51 -1.92 -27.30
N ASP A 402 -12.78 -2.92 -27.79
CA ASP A 402 -12.11 -2.89 -29.08
C ASP A 402 -13.11 -2.66 -30.23
N ALA A 403 -14.15 -3.48 -30.31
CA ALA A 403 -15.17 -3.39 -31.35
C ALA A 403 -15.92 -2.04 -31.35
N ILE A 404 -16.22 -1.46 -30.18
CA ILE A 404 -16.84 -0.12 -30.09
C ILE A 404 -15.97 0.96 -30.75
N SER A 405 -14.64 0.85 -30.61
CA SER A 405 -13.71 1.80 -31.22
C SER A 405 -13.57 1.59 -32.72
N GLU A 406 -13.55 0.33 -33.16
CA GLU A 406 -13.54 -0.03 -34.58
C GLU A 406 -14.81 0.44 -35.29
N GLU A 407 -16.00 0.23 -34.71
CA GLU A 407 -17.29 0.71 -35.23
C GLU A 407 -17.43 2.24 -35.21
N SER A 408 -16.95 2.92 -34.17
CA SER A 408 -17.06 4.38 -34.05
C SER A 408 -16.02 5.15 -34.87
N GLY A 409 -15.19 4.46 -35.68
CA GLY A 409 -14.13 5.07 -36.48
C GLY A 409 -12.98 5.66 -35.65
N GLN A 410 -12.95 5.43 -34.34
CA GLN A 410 -11.91 5.93 -33.45
C GLN A 410 -10.66 5.06 -33.61
N SER A 411 -9.56 5.64 -34.11
CA SER A 411 -8.25 4.98 -34.22
C SER A 411 -7.50 4.85 -32.88
N ARG A 412 -8.26 4.79 -31.78
CA ARG A 412 -7.84 4.40 -30.43
C ARG A 412 -7.13 3.04 -30.47
N PHE A 413 -6.47 2.70 -29.35
CA PHE A 413 -5.72 1.45 -29.17
C PHE A 413 -4.43 1.28 -30.01
N LYS A 414 -4.02 2.26 -30.82
CA LYS A 414 -2.59 2.39 -31.21
C LYS A 414 -1.76 2.99 -30.08
N THR A 415 -1.79 4.31 -29.81
CA THR A 415 -1.00 4.95 -28.72
C THR A 415 -1.64 6.26 -28.23
N CYS A 416 -1.55 6.65 -26.93
CA CYS A 416 -1.90 8.05 -26.55
C CYS A 416 -0.89 8.98 -27.22
N THR A 417 -1.35 10.00 -27.96
CA THR A 417 -0.57 10.88 -28.88
C THR A 417 0.53 11.70 -28.20
N ARG A 418 0.72 11.44 -26.92
CA ARG A 418 1.48 12.20 -25.96
C ARG A 418 2.57 11.38 -25.27
N CYS A 419 2.35 10.11 -24.95
CA CYS A 419 3.33 9.26 -24.25
C CYS A 419 3.69 7.97 -24.99
N GLY A 420 3.05 7.69 -26.14
CA GLY A 420 3.38 6.53 -26.96
C GLY A 420 2.95 5.17 -26.38
N GLN A 421 2.40 5.10 -25.16
CA GLN A 421 1.84 3.85 -24.64
C GLN A 421 0.54 3.49 -25.36
N LYS A 422 0.36 2.18 -25.60
CA LYS A 422 -0.93 1.62 -25.97
C LYS A 422 -1.97 1.96 -24.90
N PHE A 423 -3.20 2.21 -25.34
CA PHE A 423 -4.35 2.27 -24.43
C PHE A 423 -4.61 0.83 -23.94
N ASP A 424 -4.38 0.58 -22.66
CA ASP A 424 -4.53 -0.74 -22.01
C ASP A 424 -5.67 -0.70 -20.97
N GLU A 425 -6.37 -1.82 -20.81
CA GLU A 425 -7.65 -1.95 -20.10
C GLU A 425 -7.54 -1.64 -18.59
N TYR A 426 -6.35 -1.84 -18.03
CA TYR A 426 -6.02 -1.57 -16.62
C TYR A 426 -5.55 -0.12 -16.40
N THR A 427 -5.37 0.66 -17.47
CA THR A 427 -4.69 1.96 -17.40
C THR A 427 -5.67 3.13 -17.23
N LYS A 428 -6.25 3.26 -16.03
CA LYS A 428 -6.82 4.54 -15.57
C LYS A 428 -5.70 5.58 -15.46
N GLY A 429 -5.65 6.50 -16.42
CA GLY A 429 -4.79 7.68 -16.45
C GLY A 429 -3.28 7.44 -16.61
N GLY A 430 -2.86 6.91 -17.77
CA GLY A 430 -1.45 6.76 -18.15
C GLY A 430 -0.82 8.00 -18.83
N CYS A 431 -1.63 8.79 -19.55
CA CYS A 431 -1.36 10.20 -19.85
C CYS A 431 -1.42 11.00 -18.49
N LYS A 432 -0.85 12.21 -18.35
CA LYS A 432 -0.56 12.83 -17.03
C LYS A 432 -0.77 14.37 -16.92
N ASN A 433 -1.42 14.95 -15.92
CA ASN A 433 -1.55 16.41 -15.83
C ASN A 433 -0.20 17.13 -15.54
N HIS A 434 0.48 17.64 -16.58
CA HIS A 434 1.62 18.56 -16.44
C HIS A 434 1.21 20.00 -16.78
N ARG A 435 1.84 20.97 -16.12
CA ARG A 435 1.82 22.38 -16.51
C ARG A 435 3.23 22.82 -16.88
N THR A 436 3.40 23.34 -18.10
CA THR A 436 4.57 24.15 -18.49
C THR A 436 4.40 25.56 -17.94
N TYR A 437 5.48 26.11 -17.35
CA TYR A 437 5.53 27.51 -16.95
C TYR A 437 6.69 28.19 -17.69
N TYR A 438 6.38 29.33 -18.30
CA TYR A 438 7.35 30.27 -18.86
C TYR A 438 7.55 31.37 -17.83
N MET A 439 8.79 31.61 -17.40
CA MET A 439 9.11 32.66 -16.41
C MET A 439 10.39 33.38 -16.81
N GLY A 440 10.41 34.71 -16.69
CA GLY A 440 11.62 35.51 -16.87
C GLY A 440 12.26 35.44 -18.26
N GLY A 441 11.49 35.20 -19.33
CA GLY A 441 12.01 35.17 -20.70
C GLY A 441 12.70 33.87 -21.12
N ARG A 442 12.62 32.80 -20.31
CA ARG A 442 13.07 31.46 -20.69
C ARG A 442 11.91 30.44 -20.58
N ILE A 443 11.81 29.58 -21.57
CA ILE A 443 11.17 28.27 -21.39
C ILE A 443 12.10 27.47 -20.47
N LEU A 444 11.55 26.83 -19.44
CA LEU A 444 12.28 25.82 -18.67
C LEU A 444 12.40 24.54 -19.53
N GLU A 445 13.32 24.55 -20.49
CA GLU A 445 13.49 23.47 -21.46
C GLU A 445 13.64 22.10 -20.78
N GLY A 446 12.88 21.12 -21.26
CA GLY A 446 12.87 19.75 -20.72
C GLY A 446 12.11 19.55 -19.40
N ARG A 447 11.75 20.61 -18.65
CA ARG A 447 11.27 20.47 -17.27
C ARG A 447 9.77 20.64 -17.10
N TRP A 448 9.14 19.67 -16.43
CA TRP A 448 7.78 19.75 -15.93
C TRP A 448 7.78 20.18 -14.46
N VAL A 449 7.35 21.42 -14.18
CA VAL A 449 7.53 22.06 -12.86
C VAL A 449 6.82 21.31 -11.72
N CYS A 450 5.67 20.67 -11.98
CA CYS A 450 4.92 19.90 -10.98
C CYS A 450 5.61 18.60 -10.50
N CYS A 451 6.55 18.02 -11.26
CA CYS A 451 7.15 16.71 -10.94
C CYS A 451 8.68 16.65 -10.98
N ARG A 452 9.35 17.79 -11.19
CA ARG A 452 10.82 17.91 -11.20
C ARG A 452 11.54 16.92 -12.15
N GLN A 453 10.87 16.45 -13.20
CA GLN A 453 11.46 15.54 -14.18
C GLN A 453 12.48 16.27 -15.07
N GLN A 454 13.57 15.58 -15.43
CA GLN A 454 14.68 16.15 -16.23
C GLN A 454 14.44 16.12 -17.74
N ALA A 455 13.71 15.12 -18.25
CA ALA A 455 13.43 14.96 -19.67
C ALA A 455 11.95 15.13 -20.00
N ARG A 456 11.68 15.67 -21.19
CA ARG A 456 10.35 16.07 -21.70
C ARG A 456 9.34 14.91 -21.76
N ASP A 457 9.84 13.69 -21.92
CA ASP A 457 9.14 12.43 -22.08
C ASP A 457 9.12 11.56 -20.79
N SER A 458 9.82 11.97 -19.73
CA SER A 458 9.84 11.24 -18.47
C SER A 458 8.45 11.21 -17.79
N PRO A 459 8.02 10.08 -17.21
CA PRO A 459 6.71 10.00 -16.55
C PRO A 459 6.62 10.92 -15.32
N GLY A 460 5.45 11.51 -15.03
CA GLY A 460 5.26 12.25 -13.77
C GLY A 460 3.96 13.05 -13.67
N CYS A 461 3.70 13.64 -12.50
CA CYS A 461 2.46 14.33 -12.10
C CYS A 461 1.19 13.45 -12.08
N ASN A 462 0.09 14.05 -11.64
CA ASN A 462 -1.24 13.45 -11.49
C ASN A 462 -1.70 12.71 -12.76
N SER A 463 -2.41 11.60 -12.60
CA SER A 463 -3.00 10.84 -13.72
C SER A 463 -4.09 11.65 -14.43
N CYS A 464 -4.11 11.61 -15.77
CA CYS A 464 -5.19 12.16 -16.60
C CYS A 464 -5.53 11.18 -17.72
N ASP A 465 -6.75 11.25 -18.24
CA ASP A 465 -7.17 10.30 -19.27
C ASP A 465 -6.32 10.39 -20.55
N HIS A 466 -6.19 9.24 -21.21
CA HIS A 466 -5.51 9.14 -22.49
C HIS A 466 -6.35 9.85 -23.56
N THR A 467 -5.73 10.83 -24.24
CA THR A 467 -6.37 11.58 -25.33
C THR A 467 -5.65 11.35 -26.66
N ASP A 468 -6.43 11.37 -27.72
CA ASP A 468 -6.05 11.41 -29.13
C ASP A 468 -6.12 12.84 -29.73
N VAL A 469 -6.76 13.78 -29.03
CA VAL A 469 -6.96 15.17 -29.48
C VAL A 469 -5.62 15.89 -29.71
N PRO A 470 -5.39 16.50 -30.90
CA PRO A 470 -4.21 17.31 -31.15
C PRO A 470 -4.14 18.54 -30.23
N ARG A 471 -2.96 18.86 -29.71
CA ARG A 471 -2.78 20.00 -28.79
C ARG A 471 -2.59 21.31 -29.55
N VAL A 472 -3.49 22.26 -29.33
CA VAL A 472 -3.30 23.68 -29.68
C VAL A 472 -2.93 24.42 -28.40
N PHE A 473 -1.71 24.99 -28.35
CA PHE A 473 -1.30 25.82 -27.22
C PHE A 473 -1.80 27.26 -27.44
N THR A 474 -2.42 27.84 -26.41
CA THR A 474 -2.86 29.23 -26.38
C THR A 474 -1.92 30.07 -25.52
N GLN A 475 -1.55 31.24 -26.03
CA GLN A 475 -0.72 32.20 -25.29
C GLN A 475 -1.61 33.07 -24.40
N ASP A 476 -1.38 33.02 -23.08
CA ASP A 476 -1.88 34.03 -22.15
C ASP A 476 -1.09 35.32 -22.36
N LEU A 477 -1.77 36.36 -22.83
CA LEU A 477 -1.19 37.66 -23.13
C LEU A 477 -0.81 38.46 -21.88
N SER A 478 -1.30 38.09 -20.69
CA SER A 478 -1.04 38.82 -19.44
C SER A 478 0.30 38.46 -18.80
N TYR A 479 0.75 37.21 -18.94
CA TYR A 479 2.04 36.72 -18.43
C TYR A 479 2.99 36.19 -19.51
N GLY A 480 2.57 36.18 -20.78
CA GLY A 480 3.34 35.62 -21.90
C GLY A 480 3.46 34.09 -21.87
N THR A 481 2.67 33.42 -21.02
CA THR A 481 2.72 31.99 -20.76
C THR A 481 1.94 31.19 -21.79
N TRP A 482 2.56 30.18 -22.38
CA TRP A 482 1.86 29.24 -23.25
C TRP A 482 1.21 28.13 -22.43
N THR A 483 -0.12 28.10 -22.47
CA THR A 483 -0.92 27.07 -21.81
C THR A 483 -1.52 26.12 -22.84
N TRP A 484 -1.74 24.87 -22.44
CA TRP A 484 -2.69 24.00 -23.10
C TRP A 484 -3.65 23.53 -22.02
N VAL A 485 -4.92 23.84 -22.20
CA VAL A 485 -6.01 23.33 -21.39
C VAL A 485 -6.72 22.29 -22.27
N PRO A 486 -6.90 21.03 -21.82
CA PRO A 486 -7.79 20.10 -22.51
C PRO A 486 -9.23 20.67 -22.50
N PRO A 487 -10.04 20.38 -23.53
CA PRO A 487 -11.46 20.73 -23.53
C PRO A 487 -12.24 20.00 -22.42
#